data_AF-A0A349DAK1-F1
#
_entry.id   AF-A0A349DAK1-F1
#
_cell.length_a   1.000
_cell.length_b   1.000
_cell.length_c   1.000
_cell.angle_alpha   90.00
_cell.angle_beta   90.00
_cell.angle_gamma   90.00
#
_symmetry.space_group_name_H-M   'P 1'
#
loop_
_entity.id
_entity.type
_entity.pdbx_description
1 polymer ?
#
loop_
_entity_poly.entity_id
_entity_poly.type
_entity_poly.pdbx_seq_one_letter_code
_entity_poly.pdbx_strand_id
1 'polypeptide(L)'
;MILRVVNHKFHYEMENLCRVFYPYETIRVIRDDDGENDDITVVTELYGEYTVRVSVNIHGTTGTREKSVADYDDCEREMAILLFSLLSEISGYTPKWGILTGVRPSKLMNTLINEYGDKGAKKYFTDKLLVCEKKTELAYEVAKAEERI
;
A
#
# COMPACT_ATOMS: atom_id res chain seq x y z
N MET A 1 15.83 8.80 -1.37
CA MET A 1 14.92 7.90 -2.12
C MET A 1 14.15 8.61 -3.23
N ILE A 2 14.00 8.00 -4.41
CA ILE A 2 13.10 8.44 -5.49
C ILE A 2 11.86 7.52 -5.57
N LEU A 3 10.68 8.13 -5.70
CA LEU A 3 9.45 7.48 -6.13
C LEU A 3 9.03 8.06 -7.49
N ARG A 4 9.16 7.27 -8.55
CA ARG A 4 8.75 7.63 -9.90
C ARG A 4 7.33 7.11 -10.18
N VAL A 5 6.46 8.00 -10.64
CA VAL A 5 5.03 7.77 -10.84
C VAL A 5 4.71 7.92 -12.32
N VAL A 6 4.35 6.83 -12.99
CA VAL A 6 4.16 6.78 -14.44
C VAL A 6 2.70 6.48 -14.78
N ASN A 7 2.01 7.45 -15.41
CA ASN A 7 0.65 7.29 -15.94
C ASN A 7 -0.46 6.97 -14.92
N HIS A 8 -0.31 7.32 -13.64
CA HIS A 8 -1.38 7.21 -12.64
C HIS A 8 -1.39 8.35 -11.62
N LYS A 9 -2.49 8.46 -10.87
CA LYS A 9 -2.69 9.51 -9.85
C LYS A 9 -2.40 9.07 -8.41
N PHE A 10 -2.14 7.79 -8.17
CA PHE A 10 -2.02 7.14 -6.85
C PHE A 10 -0.75 7.48 -6.04
N HIS A 11 -0.06 8.56 -6.37
CA HIS A 11 1.23 8.93 -5.76
C HIS A 11 1.18 9.06 -4.23
N TYR A 12 0.09 9.62 -3.68
CA TYR A 12 -0.03 9.83 -2.23
C TYR A 12 0.03 8.52 -1.45
N GLU A 13 -0.70 7.49 -1.89
CA GLU A 13 -0.71 6.18 -1.23
C GLU A 13 0.64 5.47 -1.39
N MET A 14 1.24 5.52 -2.58
CA MET A 14 2.55 4.90 -2.83
C MET A 14 3.66 5.58 -2.01
N GLU A 15 3.61 6.91 -1.89
CA GLU A 15 4.56 7.68 -1.09
C GLU A 15 4.43 7.34 0.40
N ASN A 16 3.20 7.32 0.94
CA ASN A 16 2.98 6.94 2.33
C ASN A 16 3.47 5.54 2.63
N LEU A 17 3.23 4.60 1.72
CA LEU A 17 3.72 3.23 1.87
C LEU A 17 5.26 3.20 1.87
N CYS A 18 5.92 3.95 0.98
CA CYS A 18 7.37 4.11 1.01
C CYS A 18 7.86 4.66 2.36
N ARG A 19 7.16 5.63 2.97
CA ARG A 19 7.50 6.17 4.30
C ARG A 19 7.40 5.13 5.42
N VAL A 20 6.56 4.11 5.28
CA VAL A 20 6.47 3.01 6.27
C VAL A 20 7.74 2.15 6.27
N PHE A 21 8.33 1.92 5.10
CA PHE A 21 9.57 1.13 4.97
C PHE A 21 10.83 1.97 5.17
N TYR A 22 10.80 3.24 4.75
CA TYR A 22 11.94 4.16 4.78
C TYR A 22 11.58 5.47 5.49
N PRO A 23 11.32 5.44 6.81
CA PRO A 23 10.81 6.60 7.55
C PRO A 23 11.81 7.77 7.66
N TYR A 24 13.09 7.51 7.44
CA TYR A 24 14.17 8.50 7.54
C TYR A 24 14.65 9.01 6.18
N GLU A 25 14.17 8.42 5.08
CA GLU A 25 14.51 8.86 3.74
C GLU A 25 13.72 10.11 3.37
N THR A 26 14.39 11.07 2.73
CA THR A 26 13.68 12.13 2.01
C THR A 26 13.21 11.54 0.68
N ILE A 27 11.90 11.41 0.54
CA ILE A 27 11.27 10.88 -0.68
C ILE A 27 11.05 12.04 -1.67
N ARG A 28 11.62 11.89 -2.86
CA ARG A 28 11.38 12.78 -4.00
C ARG A 28 10.44 12.09 -4.98
N VAL A 29 9.28 12.70 -5.23
CA VAL A 29 8.29 12.17 -6.17
C VAL A 29 8.51 12.79 -7.55
N ILE A 30 8.74 11.96 -8.57
CA ILE A 30 9.01 12.37 -9.95
C ILE A 30 7.94 11.76 -10.85
N ARG A 31 7.45 12.52 -11.84
CA ARG A 31 6.42 12.05 -12.80
C ARG A 31 6.94 11.82 -14.22
N ASP A 32 8.15 12.28 -14.49
CA ASP A 32 8.78 12.19 -15.80
C ASP A 32 9.90 11.14 -15.80
N ASP A 33 10.21 10.62 -16.98
CA ASP A 33 11.34 9.73 -17.20
C ASP A 33 12.56 10.57 -17.58
N ASP A 34 13.16 11.21 -16.60
CA ASP A 34 14.40 11.99 -16.74
C ASP A 34 15.67 11.13 -16.55
N GLY A 35 15.51 9.82 -16.37
CA GLY A 35 16.62 8.88 -16.10
C GLY A 35 17.28 9.07 -14.73
N GLU A 36 16.74 9.90 -13.84
CA GLU A 36 17.31 10.13 -12.52
C GLU A 36 17.17 8.86 -11.66
N ASN A 37 18.25 8.44 -11.01
CA ASN A 37 18.23 7.31 -10.09
C ASN A 37 18.89 7.70 -8.78
N ASP A 38 18.41 7.09 -7.71
CA ASP A 38 18.94 7.18 -6.35
C ASP A 38 19.21 5.77 -5.84
N ASP A 39 19.95 5.65 -4.74
CA ASP A 39 20.28 4.37 -4.09
C ASP A 39 19.03 3.55 -3.76
N ILE A 40 17.92 4.24 -3.50
CA ILE A 40 16.59 3.67 -3.35
C ILE A 40 15.68 4.31 -4.38
N THR A 41 15.31 3.55 -5.40
CA THR A 41 14.40 3.98 -6.47
C THR A 41 13.21 3.03 -6.56
N VAL A 42 12.00 3.58 -6.47
CA VAL A 42 10.74 2.87 -6.70
C VAL A 42 10.08 3.48 -7.93
N VAL A 43 9.63 2.63 -8.85
CA VAL A 43 8.86 3.03 -10.04
C VAL A 43 7.51 2.36 -9.97
N THR A 44 6.44 3.15 -9.97
CA THR A 44 5.06 2.69 -10.06
C THR A 44 4.45 3.14 -11.38
N GLU A 45 3.86 2.22 -12.11
CA GLU A 45 3.40 2.42 -13.48
C GLU A 45 1.99 1.85 -13.66
N LEU A 46 1.15 2.56 -14.41
CA LEU A 46 -0.12 2.06 -14.94
C LEU A 46 -0.07 2.11 -16.47
N TYR A 47 -0.34 1.00 -17.14
CA TYR A 47 -0.38 0.94 -18.61
C TYR A 47 -1.44 -0.04 -19.10
N GLY A 48 -1.71 0.00 -20.41
CA GLY A 48 -2.83 -0.72 -21.01
C GLY A 48 -4.16 -0.18 -20.50
N GLU A 49 -5.17 -1.06 -20.38
CA GLU A 49 -6.45 -0.68 -19.78
C GLU A 49 -6.29 -0.53 -18.27
N TYR A 50 -6.02 -1.62 -17.54
CA TYR A 50 -5.84 -1.60 -16.07
C TYR A 50 -4.71 -2.54 -15.60
N THR A 51 -3.50 -2.38 -16.14
CA THR A 51 -2.32 -3.14 -15.69
C THR A 51 -1.38 -2.26 -14.87
N VAL A 52 -1.19 -2.64 -13.61
CA VAL A 52 -0.26 -1.96 -12.69
C VAL A 52 1.06 -2.71 -12.64
N ARG A 53 2.17 -1.97 -12.61
CA ARG A 53 3.51 -2.50 -12.42
C ARG A 53 4.24 -1.71 -11.37
N VAL A 54 5.01 -2.41 -10.55
CA VAL A 54 5.93 -1.82 -9.57
C VAL A 54 7.31 -2.42 -9.79
N SER A 55 8.31 -1.56 -9.93
CA SER A 55 9.72 -1.94 -9.96
C SER A 55 10.46 -1.23 -8.83
N VAL A 56 11.38 -1.91 -8.19
CA VAL A 56 12.17 -1.39 -7.09
C VAL A 56 13.64 -1.70 -7.31
N ASN A 57 14.51 -0.76 -6.93
CA ASN A 57 15.95 -0.93 -6.80
C ASN A 57 16.35 -0.36 -5.44
N ILE A 58 16.90 -1.21 -4.58
CA ILE A 58 17.36 -0.85 -3.23
C ILE A 58 18.81 -1.31 -3.13
N HIS A 59 19.74 -0.36 -3.24
CA HIS A 59 21.19 -0.59 -3.21
C HIS A 59 21.64 -1.72 -4.14
N GLY A 60 21.09 -1.76 -5.37
CA GLY A 60 21.41 -2.77 -6.38
C GLY A 60 20.59 -4.06 -6.29
N THR A 61 19.80 -4.26 -5.22
CA THR A 61 18.81 -5.35 -5.17
C THR A 61 17.54 -4.90 -5.89
N THR A 62 17.18 -5.61 -6.95
CA THR A 62 16.06 -5.22 -7.81
C THR A 62 14.91 -6.22 -7.75
N GLY A 63 13.69 -5.74 -7.94
CA GLY A 63 12.52 -6.59 -8.16
C GLY A 63 11.43 -5.87 -8.94
N THR A 64 10.69 -6.62 -9.74
CA THR A 64 9.56 -6.10 -10.52
C THR A 64 8.38 -7.05 -10.42
N ARG A 65 7.18 -6.50 -10.24
CA ARG A 65 5.91 -7.24 -10.28
C ARG A 65 4.89 -6.43 -11.07
N GLU A 66 3.98 -7.14 -11.73
CA GLU A 66 2.86 -6.53 -12.44
C GLU A 66 1.60 -7.38 -12.33
N LYS A 67 0.44 -6.75 -12.50
CA LYS A 67 -0.86 -7.42 -12.51
C LYS A 67 -1.92 -6.59 -13.23
N SER A 68 -2.73 -7.26 -14.03
CA SER A 68 -3.96 -6.68 -14.60
C SER A 68 -5.13 -6.83 -13.63
N VAL A 69 -5.92 -5.78 -13.49
CA VAL A 69 -7.16 -5.76 -12.70
C VAL A 69 -8.38 -5.56 -13.60
N ALA A 70 -9.57 -5.81 -13.07
CA ALA A 70 -10.81 -5.74 -13.83
C ALA A 70 -11.35 -4.31 -13.97
N ASP A 71 -11.04 -3.42 -13.02
CA ASP A 71 -11.56 -2.06 -12.95
C ASP A 71 -10.44 -1.10 -12.50
N TYR A 72 -10.52 0.15 -12.98
CA TYR A 72 -9.64 1.24 -12.56
C TYR A 72 -9.65 1.46 -11.05
N ASP A 73 -10.80 1.28 -10.39
CA ASP A 73 -10.95 1.50 -8.95
C ASP A 73 -10.13 0.49 -8.12
N ASP A 74 -9.75 -0.65 -8.69
CA ASP A 74 -8.88 -1.64 -8.05
C ASP A 74 -7.38 -1.37 -8.27
N CYS A 75 -7.01 -0.52 -9.23
CA CYS A 75 -5.61 -0.27 -9.59
C CYS A 75 -4.78 0.27 -8.41
N GLU A 76 -5.32 1.24 -7.65
CA GLU A 76 -4.60 1.84 -6.52
C GLU A 76 -4.26 0.79 -5.46
N ARG A 77 -5.26 -0.01 -5.06
CA ARG A 77 -5.08 -1.07 -4.06
C ARG A 77 -4.10 -2.13 -4.55
N GLU A 78 -4.22 -2.56 -5.79
CA GLU A 78 -3.33 -3.59 -6.33
C GLU A 78 -1.88 -3.08 -6.45
N MET A 79 -1.69 -1.83 -6.86
CA MET A 79 -0.38 -1.21 -6.90
C MET A 79 0.26 -1.14 -5.50
N ALA A 80 -0.53 -0.81 -4.47
CA ALA A 80 -0.07 -0.83 -3.08
C ALA A 80 0.32 -2.24 -2.63
N ILE A 81 -0.44 -3.27 -3.01
CA ILE A 81 -0.13 -4.69 -2.72
C ILE A 81 1.20 -5.10 -3.36
N LEU A 82 1.41 -4.76 -4.63
CA LEU A 82 2.67 -5.09 -5.34
C LEU A 82 3.86 -4.39 -4.68
N LEU A 83 3.73 -3.10 -4.36
CA LEU A 83 4.75 -2.31 -3.69
C LEU A 83 5.07 -2.87 -2.29
N PHE A 84 4.05 -3.10 -1.47
CA PHE A 84 4.21 -3.67 -0.12
C PHE A 84 4.91 -5.03 -0.16
N SER A 85 4.51 -5.90 -1.09
CA SER A 85 5.07 -7.23 -1.21
C SER A 85 6.55 -7.19 -1.60
N LEU A 86 6.91 -6.37 -2.59
CA LEU A 86 8.30 -6.20 -3.03
C LEU A 86 9.19 -5.60 -1.93
N LEU A 87 8.72 -4.52 -1.29
CA LEU A 87 9.48 -3.89 -0.21
C LEU A 87 9.64 -4.83 0.99
N SER A 88 8.61 -5.60 1.34
CA SER A 88 8.69 -6.58 2.42
C SER A 88 9.69 -7.70 2.13
N GLU A 89 9.67 -8.21 0.89
CA GLU A 89 10.58 -9.27 0.45
C GLU A 89 12.03 -8.80 0.49
N ILE A 90 12.33 -7.61 -0.05
CA ILE A 90 13.71 -7.11 -0.14
C ILE A 90 14.23 -6.64 1.21
N SER A 91 13.42 -5.94 2.01
CA SER A 91 13.86 -5.43 3.31
C SER A 91 13.87 -6.49 4.41
N GLY A 92 13.18 -7.62 4.22
CA GLY A 92 12.95 -8.61 5.28
C GLY A 92 12.04 -8.11 6.41
N TYR A 93 11.40 -6.95 6.23
CA TYR A 93 10.50 -6.33 7.22
C TYR A 93 9.08 -6.29 6.68
N THR A 94 8.11 -6.76 7.46
CA THR A 94 6.68 -6.73 7.08
C THR A 94 5.90 -5.83 8.05
N PRO A 95 5.47 -4.63 7.62
CA PRO A 95 4.64 -3.76 8.43
C PRO A 95 3.32 -4.44 8.85
N LYS A 96 3.00 -4.37 10.15
CA LYS A 96 1.85 -5.08 10.73
C LYS A 96 0.48 -4.54 10.29
N TRP A 97 0.45 -3.32 9.77
CA TRP A 97 -0.75 -2.67 9.23
C TRP A 97 -0.93 -2.90 7.72
N GLY A 98 -0.09 -3.71 7.09
CA GLY A 98 -0.20 -3.99 5.65
C GLY A 98 -0.06 -2.73 4.82
N ILE A 99 -0.97 -2.56 3.85
CA ILE A 99 -1.05 -1.37 2.98
C ILE A 99 -1.87 -0.23 3.58
N LEU A 100 -2.41 -0.38 4.80
CA LEU A 100 -3.23 0.65 5.41
C LEU A 100 -2.34 1.81 5.90
N THR A 101 -2.31 2.92 5.16
CA THR A 101 -1.58 4.13 5.53
C THR A 101 -2.49 5.35 5.62
N GLY A 102 -2.11 6.36 6.42
CA GLY A 102 -2.81 7.66 6.50
C GLY A 102 -4.26 7.67 7.04
N VAL A 103 -4.89 6.51 7.23
CA VAL A 103 -6.29 6.36 7.66
C VAL A 103 -6.37 5.93 9.13
N ARG A 104 -7.37 6.42 9.87
CA ARG A 104 -7.69 5.95 11.23
C ARG A 104 -8.32 4.55 11.16
N PRO A 105 -7.65 3.48 11.64
CA PRO A 105 -8.13 2.11 11.43
C PRO A 105 -9.51 1.83 12.04
N SER A 106 -9.80 2.35 13.25
CA SER A 106 -11.10 2.12 13.90
C SER A 106 -12.27 2.73 13.13
N LYS A 107 -12.07 3.91 12.51
CA LYS A 107 -13.10 4.56 11.69
C LYS A 107 -13.41 3.76 10.43
N LEU A 108 -12.37 3.30 9.72
CA LEU A 108 -12.55 2.44 8.55
C LEU A 108 -13.22 1.11 8.93
N MET A 109 -12.80 0.52 10.05
CA MET A 109 -13.39 -0.71 10.58
C MET A 109 -14.89 -0.55 10.84
N ASN A 110 -15.33 0.55 11.47
CA ASN A 110 -16.76 0.83 11.68
C ASN A 110 -17.54 0.91 10.35
N THR A 111 -17.00 1.58 9.33
CA THR A 111 -17.62 1.62 8.00
C THR A 111 -17.77 0.21 7.41
N LEU A 112 -16.73 -0.61 7.47
CA LEU A 112 -16.76 -1.98 6.94
C LEU A 112 -17.66 -2.92 7.76
N ILE A 113 -17.78 -2.71 9.08
CA ILE A 113 -18.72 -3.47 9.92
C ILE A 113 -20.16 -3.19 9.47
N ASN A 114 -20.50 -1.93 9.19
CA ASN A 114 -21.84 -1.57 8.73
C ASN A 114 -22.16 -2.15 7.34
N GLU A 115 -21.15 -2.31 6.49
CA GLU A 115 -21.32 -2.80 5.12
C GLU A 115 -21.28 -4.33 5.02
N TYR A 116 -20.38 -4.99 5.75
CA TYR A 116 -20.07 -6.41 5.61
C TYR A 116 -20.26 -7.24 6.88
N GLY A 117 -20.65 -6.61 8.00
CA GLY A 117 -20.69 -7.21 9.32
C GLY A 117 -19.31 -7.49 9.91
N ASP A 118 -19.27 -7.84 11.19
CA ASP A 118 -18.04 -8.03 11.97
C ASP A 118 -17.02 -8.96 11.33
N LYS A 119 -17.46 -10.14 10.85
CA LYS A 119 -16.57 -11.11 10.20
C LYS A 119 -16.08 -10.62 8.84
N GLY A 120 -16.95 -9.98 8.06
CA GLY A 120 -16.61 -9.45 6.75
C GLY A 120 -15.59 -8.31 6.84
N ALA A 121 -15.75 -7.41 7.81
CA ALA A 121 -14.84 -6.32 8.08
C ALA A 121 -13.42 -6.81 8.46
N LYS A 122 -13.33 -7.79 9.37
CA LYS A 122 -12.05 -8.41 9.74
C LYS A 122 -11.37 -9.07 8.53
N LYS A 123 -12.14 -9.82 7.74
CA LYS A 123 -11.65 -10.46 6.51
C LYS A 123 -11.15 -9.45 5.49
N TYR A 124 -11.83 -8.30 5.36
CA TYR A 124 -11.38 -7.23 4.48
C TYR A 124 -10.02 -6.69 4.91
N PHE A 125 -9.82 -6.43 6.21
CA PHE A 125 -8.55 -5.96 6.74
C PHE A 125 -7.39 -6.95 6.47
N THR A 126 -7.61 -8.25 6.67
CA THR A 126 -6.57 -9.26 6.44
C THR A 126 -6.31 -9.49 4.96
N ASP A 127 -7.37 -9.67 4.16
CA ASP A 127 -7.24 -10.18 2.80
C ASP A 127 -7.01 -9.07 1.77
N LYS A 128 -7.63 -7.90 1.98
CA LYS A 128 -7.57 -6.77 1.04
C LYS A 128 -6.52 -5.73 1.44
N LEU A 129 -6.32 -5.53 2.74
CA LEU A 129 -5.39 -4.53 3.26
C LEU A 129 -4.10 -5.12 3.82
N LEU A 130 -3.95 -6.44 3.84
CA LEU A 130 -2.77 -7.17 4.34
C LEU A 130 -2.43 -6.84 5.80
N VAL A 131 -3.41 -6.41 6.58
CA VAL A 131 -3.24 -6.13 8.01
C VAL A 131 -3.12 -7.47 8.75
N CYS A 132 -2.10 -7.61 9.60
CA CYS A 132 -1.96 -8.85 10.37
C CYS A 132 -3.11 -9.03 11.37
N GLU A 133 -3.44 -10.28 11.69
CA GLU A 133 -4.58 -10.63 12.56
C GLU A 133 -4.62 -9.84 13.86
N LYS A 134 -3.47 -9.72 14.54
CA LYS A 134 -3.38 -8.97 15.82
C LYS A 134 -3.76 -7.49 15.67
N LYS A 135 -3.42 -6.85 14.55
CA LYS A 135 -3.77 -5.45 14.29
C LYS A 135 -5.20 -5.29 13.82
N THR A 136 -5.71 -6.27 13.06
CA THR A 136 -7.13 -6.36 12.69
C THR A 136 -8.02 -6.44 13.93
N GLU A 137 -7.68 -7.32 14.88
CA GLU A 137 -8.46 -7.44 16.12
C GLU A 137 -8.42 -6.15 16.95
N LEU A 138 -7.24 -5.54 17.09
CA LEU A 138 -7.11 -4.26 17.79
C LEU A 138 -7.99 -3.17 17.15
N ALA A 139 -8.01 -3.06 15.82
CA ALA A 139 -8.86 -2.09 15.14
C ALA A 139 -10.35 -2.35 15.38
N TYR A 140 -10.75 -3.62 15.40
CA TYR A 140 -12.12 -4.06 15.71
C TYR A 140 -12.53 -3.76 17.15
N GLU A 141 -11.68 -4.07 18.13
CA GLU A 141 -11.96 -3.79 19.55
C GLU A 141 -12.14 -2.29 19.80
N VAL A 142 -11.26 -1.46 19.23
CA VAL A 142 -11.36 0.00 19.35
C VAL A 142 -12.63 0.50 18.67
N ALA A 143 -12.95 0.02 17.48
CA ALA A 143 -14.17 0.37 16.75
C ALA A 143 -15.45 0.10 17.58
N LYS A 144 -15.56 -1.09 18.18
CA LYS A 144 -16.68 -1.45 19.08
C LYS A 144 -16.71 -0.67 20.38
N ALA A 145 -15.55 -0.26 20.91
CA ALA A 145 -15.51 0.59 22.08
C ALA A 145 -16.02 2.01 21.78
N GLU A 146 -15.70 2.55 20.60
CA GLU A 146 -16.15 3.88 20.16
C GLU A 146 -17.65 3.97 19.90
N GLU A 147 -18.30 2.90 19.44
CA GLU A 147 -19.77 2.85 19.27
C GLU A 147 -20.55 2.90 20.60
N ARG A 148 -19.89 2.63 21.72
CA ARG A 148 -20.51 2.56 23.06
C ARG A 148 -20.44 3.88 23.82
N ILE A 149 -19.84 4.91 23.24
CA ILE A 149 -19.67 6.26 23.82
C ILE A 149 -20.66 7.20 23.15
#